data_AF-A0A2V2GHB7-F1
#
_entry.id   AF-A0A2V2GHB7-F1
#
_cell.length_a   1.000
_cell.length_b   1.000
_cell.length_c   1.000
_cell.angle_alpha   90.00
_cell.angle_beta   90.00
_cell.angle_gamma   90.00
#
_symmetry.space_group_name_H-M   'P 1'
#
loop_
_entity.id
_entity.type
_entity.pdbx_description
1 polymer ?
#
loop_
_entity_poly.entity_id
_entity_poly.type
_entity_poly.pdbx_seq_one_letter_code
_entity_poly.pdbx_strand_id
1 'polypeptide(L)'
;MKERIPDFIKDATNVYRTKGYIVKQVIGIQYDCKENNVVFSHDTFYKRTPKRDKEYEILFCHRRHIDGKRLPSTMYARTYID
;
A
#
# COMPACT_ATOMS: atom_id res chain seq x y z
N MET A 1 19.52 11.35 -13.64
CA MET A 1 18.04 11.29 -13.70
C MET A 1 17.53 11.50 -12.29
N LYS A 2 16.63 12.46 -12.02
CA LYS A 2 16.01 12.55 -10.68
C LYS A 2 15.22 11.26 -10.48
N GLU A 3 15.65 10.42 -9.53
CA GLU A 3 14.91 9.23 -9.11
C GLU A 3 13.56 9.70 -8.57
N ARG A 4 12.53 9.63 -9.42
CA ARG A 4 11.17 9.95 -9.02
C ARG A 4 10.66 8.76 -8.24
N ILE A 5 10.59 8.90 -6.93
CA ILE A 5 9.97 7.90 -6.04
C ILE A 5 8.55 7.62 -6.56
N PRO A 6 8.18 6.36 -6.83
CA PRO A 6 6.84 6.03 -7.31
C PRO A 6 5.74 6.46 -6.32
N ASP A 7 4.59 6.90 -6.84
CA ASP A 7 3.52 7.47 -6.02
C ASP A 7 2.96 6.47 -4.98
N PHE A 8 3.01 5.17 -5.29
CA PHE A 8 2.56 4.10 -4.40
C PHE A 8 3.51 3.82 -3.22
N ILE A 9 4.72 4.40 -3.21
CA ILE A 9 5.68 4.29 -2.12
C ILE A 9 5.58 5.47 -1.15
N LYS A 10 5.32 6.67 -1.69
CA LYS A 10 5.33 7.90 -0.92
C LYS A 10 4.34 7.80 0.24
N ASP A 11 4.79 8.05 1.47
CA ASP A 11 3.98 8.02 2.70
C ASP A 11 3.25 6.67 2.97
N ALA A 12 3.69 5.57 2.34
CA ALA A 12 3.10 4.26 2.56
C ALA A 12 3.61 3.63 3.86
N THR A 13 2.71 3.10 4.70
CA THR A 13 3.10 2.23 5.82
C THR A 13 3.45 0.83 5.33
N ASN A 14 2.72 0.36 4.31
CA ASN A 14 2.93 -0.93 3.67
C ASN A 14 2.61 -0.82 2.17
N VAL A 15 3.30 -1.62 1.37
CA VAL A 15 3.02 -1.76 -0.06
C VAL A 15 3.07 -3.23 -0.43
N TYR A 16 2.03 -3.70 -1.11
CA TYR A 16 1.87 -5.08 -1.54
C TYR A 16 1.15 -5.17 -2.90
N ARG A 17 1.19 -6.34 -3.55
CA ARG A 17 0.52 -6.58 -4.84
C ARG A 17 -0.65 -7.54 -4.69
N THR A 18 -1.61 -7.33 -5.58
CA THR A 18 -2.70 -8.25 -5.89
C THR A 18 -2.61 -8.62 -7.37
N LYS A 19 -3.53 -9.45 -7.86
CA LYS A 19 -3.57 -9.84 -9.28
C LYS A 19 -3.61 -8.63 -10.23
N GLY A 20 -4.37 -7.57 -9.89
CA GLY A 20 -4.58 -6.41 -10.77
C GLY A 20 -3.99 -5.09 -10.29
N TYR A 21 -3.55 -4.99 -9.04
CA TYR A 21 -3.17 -3.72 -8.42
C TYR A 21 -1.90 -3.83 -7.57
N ILE A 22 -1.11 -2.76 -7.54
CA ILE A 22 -0.17 -2.44 -6.47
C ILE A 22 -0.94 -1.60 -5.45
N VAL A 23 -0.93 -2.02 -4.19
CA VAL A 23 -1.69 -1.37 -3.12
C VAL A 23 -0.73 -0.62 -2.21
N LYS A 24 -0.91 0.69 -2.12
CA LYS A 24 -0.35 1.54 -1.06
C LYS A 24 -1.30 1.48 0.13
N GLN A 25 -0.84 0.95 1.25
CA GLN A 25 -1.59 0.89 2.49
C GLN A 25 -0.99 1.87 3.50
N VAL A 26 -1.83 2.79 4.00
CA VAL A 26 -1.48 3.72 5.08
C VAL A 26 -2.27 3.33 6.33
N ILE A 27 -1.57 2.84 7.35
CA ILE A 27 -2.18 2.44 8.62
C ILE A 27 -2.18 3.62 9.58
N GLY A 28 -3.31 3.82 10.26
CA GLY A 28 -3.45 4.74 11.37
C GLY A 28 -4.13 4.07 12.56
N ILE A 29 -3.94 4.66 13.75
CA ILE A 29 -4.63 4.25 14.97
C ILE A 29 -5.45 5.44 15.44
N GLN A 30 -6.74 5.23 15.59
CA GLN A 30 -7.63 6.17 16.27
C GLN A 30 -7.79 5.71 17.71
N TYR A 31 -7.46 6.61 18.63
CA TYR A 31 -7.71 6.43 20.05
C TYR A 31 -8.99 7.16 20.43
N ASP A 32 -9.90 6.49 21.13
CA ASP A 32 -11.16 7.07 21.61
C ASP A 32 -11.39 6.68 23.07
N CYS A 33 -12.05 7.55 23.84
CA CYS A 33 -12.33 7.34 25.26
C CYS A 33 -13.80 7.01 25.56
N LYS A 34 -14.67 7.10 24.56
CA LYS A 34 -16.10 6.75 24.62
C LYS A 34 -16.39 5.52 23.77
N GLU A 35 -15.83 5.48 22.57
CA GLU A 35 -15.89 4.35 21.63
C GLU A 35 -14.63 3.46 21.74
N ASN A 36 -14.52 2.46 20.88
CA ASN A 36 -13.35 1.60 20.82
C ASN A 36 -12.18 2.26 20.06
N ASN A 37 -10.96 1.90 20.42
CA ASN A 37 -9.78 2.18 19.60
C ASN A 37 -9.83 1.37 18.29
N VAL A 38 -9.42 1.99 17.20
CA VAL A 38 -9.53 1.40 15.85
C VAL A 38 -8.19 1.52 15.13
N VAL A 39 -7.75 0.42 14.51
CA VAL A 39 -6.67 0.45 13.51
C VAL A 39 -7.31 0.56 12.14
N PHE A 40 -7.20 1.72 11.51
CA PHE A 40 -7.79 1.95 10.20
C PHE A 40 -6.72 1.94 9.10
N SER A 41 -7.18 1.70 7.87
CA SER A 41 -6.33 1.57 6.70
C SER A 41 -6.88 2.44 5.57
N HIS A 42 -6.07 3.36 5.05
CA HIS A 42 -6.37 4.07 3.82
C HIS A 42 -5.58 3.43 2.68
N ASP A 43 -6.27 2.64 1.88
CA ASP A 43 -5.67 1.82 0.84
C ASP A 43 -5.86 2.49 -0.53
N THR A 44 -4.78 2.77 -1.24
CA THR A 44 -4.81 3.25 -2.63
C THR A 44 -4.37 2.14 -3.57
N PHE A 45 -5.27 1.75 -4.48
CA PHE A 45 -5.09 0.68 -5.45
C PHE A 45 -4.66 1.28 -6.78
N TYR A 46 -3.37 1.14 -7.10
CA TYR A 46 -2.80 1.54 -8.37
C TYR A 46 -2.87 0.38 -9.35
N LYS A 47 -3.58 0.54 -10.47
CA LYS A 47 -3.69 -0.49 -11.48
C LYS A 47 -2.30 -0.86 -12.00
N ARG A 48 -2.06 -2.16 -12.14
CA ARG A 48 -0.78 -2.65 -12.63
C ARG A 48 -0.60 -2.25 -14.08
N THR A 49 0.58 -1.72 -14.37
CA THR A 49 1.07 -1.49 -15.72
C THR A 49 2.49 -2.04 -15.78
N PRO A 50 3.01 -2.41 -16.96
CA PRO A 50 4.38 -2.91 -17.09
C PRO A 50 5.42 -1.97 -16.45
N LYS A 51 5.17 -0.65 -16.53
CA LYS A 51 6.00 0.36 -15.88
C LYS A 51 5.95 0.26 -14.35
N ARG A 52 4.76 0.30 -13.74
CA ARG A 52 4.62 0.25 -12.28
C ARG A 52 5.09 -1.09 -11.70
N ASP A 53 4.88 -2.18 -12.43
CA ASP A 53 5.38 -3.51 -12.02
C ASP A 53 6.90 -3.56 -11.98
N LYS A 54 7.57 -3.01 -13.01
CA LYS A 54 9.04 -2.91 -13.03
C LYS A 54 9.55 -2.05 -11.86
N GLU A 55 8.91 -0.92 -11.60
CA GLU A 55 9.24 -0.05 -10.46
C GLU A 55 9.09 -0.79 -9.12
N TYR A 56 7.99 -1.54 -8.95
CA TYR A 56 7.73 -2.35 -7.77
C TYR A 56 8.79 -3.44 -7.59
N GLU A 57 9.12 -4.18 -8.65
CA GLU A 57 10.08 -5.27 -8.60
C GLU A 57 11.49 -4.79 -8.26
N ILE A 58 11.91 -3.64 -8.79
CA ILE A 58 13.20 -3.02 -8.43
C ILE A 58 13.25 -2.71 -6.92
N LEU A 59 12.16 -2.18 -6.37
CA LEU A 59 12.10 -1.76 -4.96
C LEU A 59 11.98 -2.93 -3.97
N PHE A 60 11.35 -4.03 -4.40
CA PHE A 60 11.02 -5.16 -3.51
C PHE A 60 11.73 -6.47 -3.89
N CYS A 61 12.71 -6.45 -4.79
CA CYS A 61 13.40 -7.64 -5.32
C CYS A 61 14.00 -8.55 -4.23
N HIS A 62 14.36 -8.00 -3.08
CA HIS A 62 14.95 -8.76 -1.97
C HIS A 62 13.91 -9.41 -1.03
N ARG A 63 12.59 -9.17 -1.23
CA ARG A 63 11.56 -9.84 -0.44
C ARG A 63 11.49 -11.33 -0.81
N ARG A 64 11.52 -12.21 0.20
CA ARG A 64 11.22 -13.64 0.04
C ARG A 64 9.84 -13.88 -0.58
N HIS A 65 8.87 -13.02 -0.26
CA HIS A 65 7.55 -12.99 -0.89
C HIS A 65 7.35 -11.64 -1.59
N ILE A 66 7.64 -11.60 -2.89
CA ILE A 66 7.68 -10.36 -3.69
C ILE A 66 6.38 -9.55 -3.57
N ASP A 67 5.23 -10.21 -3.57
CA ASP A 67 3.93 -9.54 -3.54
C ASP A 67 3.58 -8.97 -2.17
N GLY A 68 4.28 -9.34 -1.10
CA GLY A 68 3.92 -8.92 0.26
C GLY A 68 2.51 -9.34 0.67
N LYS A 69 2.02 -8.80 1.79
CA LYS A 69 0.66 -9.02 2.29
C LYS A 69 0.10 -7.77 2.93
N ARG A 70 -1.22 -7.66 2.95
CA ARG A 70 -1.94 -6.60 3.66
C ARG A 70 -1.72 -6.73 5.17
N LEU A 71 -1.44 -5.63 5.85
CA LEU A 71 -1.45 -5.58 7.30
C LEU A 71 -2.89 -5.62 7.83
N PRO A 72 -3.17 -6.34 8.92
CA PRO A 72 -4.49 -6.35 9.54
C PRO A 72 -4.93 -4.95 9.96
N SER A 73 -6.20 -4.64 9.74
CA SER A 73 -6.85 -3.41 10.19
C SER A 73 -8.31 -3.73 10.53
N THR A 74 -8.89 -3.02 11.49
CA THR A 74 -10.30 -3.18 11.88
C THR A 74 -11.24 -2.49 10.90
N MET A 75 -10.80 -1.39 10.27
CA MET A 75 -11.55 -0.67 9.25
C MET A 75 -10.67 -0.32 8.04
N TYR A 76 -11.30 -0.02 6.91
CA TYR A 76 -10.59 0.45 5.71
C TYR A 76 -11.42 1.38 4.83
N ALA A 77 -10.73 2.29 4.15
CA ALA A 77 -11.22 3.05 3.00
C ALA A 77 -10.36 2.71 1.77
N ARG A 78 -10.95 2.73 0.57
CA ARG A 78 -10.25 2.37 -0.68
C ARG A 78 -10.41 3.44 -1.74
N THR A 79 -9.31 3.76 -2.40
CA THR A 79 -9.28 4.61 -3.60
C THR A 79 -8.61 3.84 -4.73
N TYR A 80 -9.09 4.02 -5.96
CA TYR A 80 -8.56 3.34 -7.15
C TYR A 80 -7.98 4.37 -8.11
N ILE A 81 -6.79 4.07 -8.64
CA ILE A 81 -6.07 4.90 -9.60
C ILE A 81 -5.67 4.01 -10.77
N ASP A 82 -6.08 4.39 -11.97
CA ASP A 82 -5.70 3.71 -13.21
C ASP A 82 -4.24 3.97 -13.63
#